data_AF-A0A495Z3D5-F1
#
_entry.id   AF-A0A495Z3D5-F1
#
_cell.length_a   1.000
_cell.length_b   1.000
_cell.length_c   1.000
_cell.angle_alpha   90.00
_cell.angle_beta   90.00
_cell.angle_gamma   90.00
#
_symmetry.space_group_name_H-M   'P 1'
#
loop_
_entity.id
_entity.type
_entity.pdbx_description
1 polymer ?
#
loop_
_entity_poly.entity_id
_entity_poly.type
_entity_poly.pdbx_seq_one_letter_code
_entity_poly.pdbx_strand_id
1 'polypeptide(L)'
;MTRTKGEVILLGSPRGEYVTNVTAILNYTHLIGLGAITLRSAHEWVYPTMHSGESKHSLERNSQIVFSLIKDGKFKVEELLTHVINPEDAQSAYDGLTDHKDKYLGVIMDWTKI
;
A
#
# COMPACT_ATOMS: atom_id res chain seq x y z
N MET A 1 8.45 9.09 14.98
CA MET A 1 8.38 10.45 14.39
C MET A 1 9.33 10.54 13.21
N THR A 2 8.96 11.29 12.16
CA THR A 2 9.81 11.52 10.98
C THR A 2 11.04 12.36 11.38
N ARG A 3 12.24 11.94 10.92
CA ARG A 3 13.47 12.70 11.16
C ARG A 3 13.48 14.01 10.36
N THR A 4 14.29 14.98 10.79
CA THR A 4 14.59 16.21 10.05
C THR A 4 15.02 15.87 8.62
N LYS A 5 14.44 16.55 7.62
CA LYS A 5 14.59 16.34 6.18
C LYS A 5 14.17 14.94 5.70
N GLY A 6 13.42 14.20 6.52
CA GLY A 6 12.83 12.93 6.15
C GLY A 6 11.62 13.08 5.24
N GLU A 7 11.09 11.94 4.81
CA GLU A 7 9.93 11.88 3.91
C GLU A 7 8.73 11.24 4.61
N VAL A 8 7.54 11.72 4.25
CA VAL A 8 6.26 11.11 4.61
C VAL A 8 5.53 10.76 3.32
N ILE A 9 5.23 9.48 3.15
CA ILE A 9 4.52 8.96 1.99
C ILE A 9 3.02 8.86 2.32
N LEU A 10 2.20 9.55 1.54
CA LEU A 10 0.75 9.54 1.67
C LEU A 10 0.17 8.50 0.71
N LEU A 11 -0.13 7.30 1.23
CA LEU A 11 -0.66 6.17 0.45
C LEU A 11 -2.19 6.02 0.55
N GLY A 12 -2.81 6.60 1.57
CA GLY A 12 -4.25 6.52 1.80
C GLY A 12 -4.91 7.89 1.82
N SER A 13 -6.21 7.90 1.53
CA SER A 13 -7.09 9.04 1.73
C SER A 13 -8.20 8.70 2.74
N PRO A 14 -8.73 9.68 3.48
CA PRO A 14 -9.97 9.51 4.21
C PRO A 14 -11.10 9.04 3.28
N ARG A 15 -11.94 8.12 3.74
CA ARG A 15 -13.10 7.59 3.00
C ARG A 15 -14.40 8.37 3.26
N GLY A 16 -14.30 9.58 3.79
CA GLY A 16 -15.42 10.48 4.09
C GLY A 16 -14.93 11.91 4.34
N GLU A 17 -15.86 12.86 4.46
CA GLU A 17 -15.52 14.25 4.76
C GLU A 17 -14.85 14.36 6.13
N TYR A 18 -13.77 15.13 6.20
CA TYR A 18 -13.08 15.43 7.45
C TYR A 18 -12.59 16.87 7.44
N VAL A 19 -13.27 17.74 8.17
CA VAL A 19 -12.94 19.16 8.27
C VAL A 19 -12.00 19.38 9.46
N THR A 20 -10.80 19.88 9.21
CA THR A 20 -9.83 20.19 10.26
C THR A 20 -8.85 21.29 9.86
N ASN A 21 -8.13 21.83 10.84
CA ASN A 21 -7.03 22.76 10.61
C ASN A 21 -5.73 22.00 10.29
N VAL A 22 -5.26 22.09 9.05
CA VAL A 22 -4.03 21.41 8.58
C VAL A 22 -2.74 22.19 8.83
N THR A 23 -2.80 23.39 9.41
CA THR A 23 -1.63 24.29 9.60
C THR A 23 -0.50 23.59 10.33
N ALA A 24 -0.81 22.85 11.41
CA ALA A 24 0.20 22.14 12.18
C ALA A 24 0.95 21.10 11.34
N ILE A 25 0.26 20.38 10.45
CA ILE A 25 0.86 19.37 9.55
C ILE A 25 1.72 20.06 8.50
N LEU A 26 1.21 21.13 7.88
CA LEU A 26 1.91 21.87 6.83
C LEU A 26 3.14 22.64 7.35
N ASN A 27 3.16 23.02 8.63
CA ASN A 27 4.33 23.67 9.25
C ASN A 27 5.58 22.77 9.25
N TYR A 28 5.41 21.45 9.35
CA TYR A 28 6.54 20.52 9.28
C TYR A 28 7.27 20.56 7.93
N THR A 29 6.62 21.01 6.85
CA THR A 29 7.23 21.00 5.51
C THR A 29 8.21 22.13 5.28
N HIS A 30 8.00 23.29 5.91
CA HIS A 30 8.75 24.52 5.61
C HIS A 30 9.46 25.16 6.82
N LEU A 31 9.16 24.74 8.05
CA LEU A 31 9.87 25.21 9.23
C LEU A 31 11.04 24.28 9.58
N ILE A 32 12.27 24.78 9.44
CA ILE A 32 13.49 24.01 9.71
C ILE A 32 13.56 23.48 11.15
N GLY A 33 13.05 24.25 12.13
CA GLY A 33 12.99 23.85 13.53
C GLY A 33 12.01 22.70 13.82
N LEU A 34 11.07 22.44 12.90
CA LEU A 34 10.12 21.33 13.02
C LEU A 34 10.49 20.12 12.15
N GLY A 35 11.49 20.26 11.27
CA GLY A 35 12.05 19.15 10.52
C GLY A 35 12.25 19.42 9.04
N ALA A 36 11.53 20.37 8.42
CA ALA A 36 11.56 20.58 6.97
C ALA A 36 11.41 19.25 6.18
N ILE A 37 10.35 18.51 6.49
CA ILE A 37 10.07 17.19 5.87
C ILE A 37 9.50 17.34 4.46
N THR A 38 9.61 16.29 3.65
CA THR A 38 8.94 16.20 2.35
C THR A 38 7.67 15.36 2.46
N LEU A 39 6.54 15.87 1.98
CA LEU A 39 5.32 15.08 1.77
C LEU A 39 5.29 14.60 0.31
N ARG A 40 5.16 13.28 0.09
CA ARG A 40 5.09 12.68 -1.25
C ARG A 40 3.84 11.83 -1.42
N SER A 41 3.27 11.86 -2.63
CA SER A 41 2.28 10.87 -3.06
C SER A 41 2.97 9.57 -3.48
N ALA A 42 2.23 8.46 -3.48
CA ALA A 42 2.70 7.16 -3.97
C ALA A 42 1.63 6.44 -4.79
N HIS A 43 0.86 7.19 -5.58
CA HIS A 43 -0.16 6.62 -6.45
C HIS A 43 0.51 5.87 -7.62
N GLU A 44 0.29 4.57 -7.73
CA GLU A 44 1.01 3.70 -8.68
C GLU A 44 0.90 4.17 -10.14
N TRP A 45 -0.26 4.72 -10.51
CA TRP A 45 -0.59 5.15 -11.86
C TRP A 45 0.15 6.41 -12.35
N VAL A 46 1.05 6.98 -11.53
CA VAL A 46 1.94 8.06 -11.99
C VAL A 46 3.17 7.52 -12.74
N TYR A 47 3.37 6.20 -12.75
CA TYR A 47 4.47 5.54 -13.42
C TYR A 47 4.01 4.79 -14.68
N PRO A 48 4.87 4.65 -15.70
CA PRO A 48 4.55 3.85 -16.87
C PRO A 48 4.41 2.36 -16.48
N THR A 49 3.54 1.65 -17.21
CA THR A 49 3.36 0.20 -17.00
C THR A 49 4.66 -0.56 -17.27
N MET A 50 5.26 -0.31 -18.44
CA MET A 50 6.52 -0.92 -18.88
C MET A 50 7.68 0.02 -18.59
N HIS A 51 8.87 -0.54 -18.37
CA HIS A 51 10.07 0.28 -18.19
C HIS A 51 10.35 1.10 -19.47
N SER A 52 10.61 2.40 -19.30
CA SER A 52 11.01 3.31 -20.37
C SER A 52 12.18 4.17 -19.91
N GLY A 53 12.93 4.77 -20.85
CA GLY A 53 14.06 5.65 -20.52
C GLY A 53 13.67 6.96 -19.81
N GLU A 54 12.38 7.28 -19.73
CA GLU A 54 11.87 8.55 -19.22
C GLU A 54 11.65 8.55 -17.69
N SER A 55 11.58 7.36 -17.08
CA SER A 55 11.35 7.21 -15.64
C SER A 55 12.19 6.07 -15.07
N LYS A 56 12.79 6.32 -13.91
CA LYS A 56 13.44 5.26 -13.11
C LYS A 56 12.47 4.15 -12.70
N HIS A 57 11.20 4.47 -12.51
CA HIS A 57 10.17 3.58 -11.96
C HIS A 57 9.16 3.18 -13.03
N SER A 58 8.72 1.92 -12.99
CA SER A 58 7.62 1.35 -13.76
C SER A 58 6.93 0.24 -12.96
N LEU A 59 5.69 -0.10 -13.30
CA LEU A 59 4.94 -1.19 -12.66
C LEU A 59 5.65 -2.54 -12.88
N GLU A 60 6.17 -2.76 -14.08
CA GLU A 60 7.01 -3.92 -14.42
C GLU A 60 8.20 -4.05 -13.47
N ARG A 61 8.98 -2.97 -13.31
CA ARG A 61 10.17 -2.98 -12.45
C ARG A 61 9.80 -3.17 -10.98
N ASN A 62 8.70 -2.57 -10.53
CA ASN A 62 8.21 -2.75 -9.16
C ASN A 62 7.82 -4.20 -8.89
N SER A 63 7.10 -4.84 -9.83
CA SER A 63 6.73 -6.26 -9.77
C SER A 63 7.98 -7.16 -9.72
N GLN A 64 8.98 -6.90 -10.55
CA GLN A 64 10.25 -7.64 -10.56
C GLN A 64 10.98 -7.56 -9.21
N ILE A 65 10.98 -6.40 -8.56
CA ILE A 65 11.57 -6.23 -7.22
C ILE A 65 10.80 -7.07 -6.20
N VAL A 66 9.47 -6.98 -6.19
CA VAL A 66 8.64 -7.75 -5.25
C VAL A 66 8.88 -9.25 -5.42
N PHE A 67 8.88 -9.76 -6.65
CA PHE A 67 9.17 -11.18 -6.91
C PHE A 67 10.58 -11.58 -6.49
N SER A 68 11.57 -10.71 -6.69
CA SER A 68 12.95 -10.97 -6.23
C SER A 68 13.01 -11.05 -4.71
N LEU A 69 12.30 -10.17 -3.99
CA LEU A 69 12.24 -10.20 -2.53
C LEU A 69 11.54 -11.46 -2.00
N ILE A 70 10.48 -11.91 -2.67
CA ILE A 70 9.79 -13.18 -2.35
C ILE A 70 10.74 -14.35 -2.57
N LYS A 71 11.36 -14.43 -3.75
CA LYS A 71 12.32 -15.47 -4.12
C LYS A 71 13.50 -15.55 -3.13
N ASP A 72 13.99 -14.41 -2.67
CA ASP A 72 15.09 -14.30 -1.71
C ASP A 72 14.66 -14.58 -0.25
N GLY A 73 13.37 -14.86 0.00
CA GLY A 73 12.84 -15.04 1.36
C GLY A 73 12.85 -13.78 2.22
N LYS A 74 13.09 -12.60 1.62
CA LYS A 74 13.11 -11.29 2.29
C LYS A 74 11.71 -10.72 2.46
N PHE A 75 10.76 -11.16 1.64
CA PHE A 75 9.36 -10.79 1.76
C PHE A 75 8.51 -12.04 1.98
N LYS A 76 8.07 -12.24 3.23
CA LYS A 76 7.25 -13.38 3.65
C LYS A 76 5.79 -13.11 3.32
N VAL A 77 5.29 -13.73 2.26
CA VAL A 77 3.91 -13.52 1.77
C VAL A 77 2.93 -14.58 2.26
N GLU A 78 3.41 -15.75 2.71
CA GLU A 78 2.55 -16.83 3.19
C GLU A 78 1.68 -16.39 4.38
N GLU A 79 2.26 -15.64 5.32
CA GLU A 79 1.56 -15.09 6.49
C GLU A 79 0.50 -14.04 6.11
N LEU A 80 0.55 -13.46 4.91
CA LEU A 80 -0.45 -12.52 4.42
C LEU A 80 -1.69 -13.24 3.88
N LEU A 81 -1.56 -14.51 3.48
CA LEU A 81 -2.65 -15.33 2.97
C LEU A 81 -3.38 -16.01 4.12
N THR A 82 -4.53 -15.46 4.51
CA THR A 82 -5.34 -16.00 5.61
C THR A 82 -6.32 -17.07 5.17
N HIS A 83 -6.89 -16.94 3.96
CA HIS A 83 -7.93 -17.84 3.48
C HIS A 83 -7.80 -18.14 1.99
N VAL A 84 -8.13 -19.38 1.63
CA VAL A 84 -8.36 -19.81 0.24
C VAL A 84 -9.79 -20.35 0.17
N ILE A 85 -10.62 -19.77 -0.68
CA ILE A 85 -12.07 -20.05 -0.75
C ILE A 85 -12.47 -20.57 -2.13
N ASN A 86 -13.62 -21.25 -2.22
CA ASN A 86 -14.27 -21.46 -3.51
C ASN A 86 -14.90 -20.14 -3.99
N PRO A 87 -15.00 -19.87 -5.30
CA PRO A 87 -15.63 -18.65 -5.80
C PRO A 87 -17.11 -18.50 -5.39
N GLU A 88 -17.82 -19.61 -5.16
CA GLU A 88 -19.19 -19.62 -4.63
C GLU A 88 -19.31 -19.04 -3.21
N ASP A 89 -18.22 -19.08 -2.42
CA ASP A 89 -18.17 -18.60 -1.04
C ASP A 89 -17.78 -17.11 -0.93
N ALA A 90 -17.70 -16.38 -2.06
CA ALA A 90 -17.21 -15.01 -2.11
C ALA A 90 -17.87 -14.08 -1.09
N GLN A 91 -19.19 -14.21 -0.89
CA GLN A 91 -19.93 -13.38 0.07
C GLN A 91 -19.40 -13.53 1.49
N SER A 92 -19.19 -14.78 1.94
CA SER A 92 -18.68 -15.06 3.30
C SER A 92 -17.29 -14.46 3.55
N ALA A 93 -16.45 -14.37 2.51
CA ALA A 93 -15.16 -13.73 2.60
C ALA A 93 -15.25 -12.20 2.74
N TYR A 94 -16.19 -11.56 2.03
CA TYR A 94 -16.46 -10.13 2.20
C TYR A 94 -17.00 -9.80 3.59
N ASP A 95 -17.90 -10.64 4.10
CA ASP A 95 -18.45 -10.49 5.46
C ASP A 95 -17.31 -10.64 6.50
N GLY A 96 -16.45 -11.64 6.33
CA GLY A 96 -15.26 -11.84 7.18
C GLY A 96 -14.26 -10.67 7.14
N LEU A 97 -13.97 -10.13 5.96
CA LEU A 97 -13.11 -8.94 5.81
C LEU A 97 -13.70 -7.69 6.48
N THR A 98 -15.04 -7.62 6.58
CA THR A 98 -15.75 -6.49 7.19
C THR A 98 -15.82 -6.63 8.70
N ASP A 99 -16.21 -7.81 9.19
CA ASP A 99 -16.61 -8.04 10.59
C ASP A 99 -15.52 -8.71 11.44
N HIS A 100 -14.51 -9.33 10.81
CA HIS A 100 -13.46 -10.12 11.47
C HIS A 100 -12.05 -9.71 11.01
N LYS A 101 -11.76 -8.41 11.08
CA LYS A 101 -10.51 -7.78 10.59
C LYS A 101 -9.22 -8.30 11.23
N ASP A 102 -9.31 -8.92 12.39
CA ASP A 102 -8.20 -9.58 13.09
C ASP A 102 -7.89 -10.98 12.52
N LYS A 103 -8.84 -11.58 11.78
CA LYS A 103 -8.73 -12.93 11.22
C LYS A 103 -8.58 -12.94 9.70
N TYR A 104 -9.07 -11.91 9.02
CA TYR A 104 -9.04 -11.80 7.56
C TYR A 104 -8.04 -10.72 7.12
N LEU A 105 -7.10 -11.11 6.24
CA LEU A 105 -6.13 -10.19 5.63
C LEU A 105 -6.08 -10.40 4.11
N GLY A 106 -5.39 -11.44 3.64
CA GLY A 106 -5.40 -11.86 2.25
C GLY A 106 -6.35 -13.04 2.05
N VAL A 107 -7.27 -12.91 1.10
CA VAL A 107 -8.18 -13.98 0.68
C VAL A 107 -8.01 -14.23 -0.81
N ILE A 108 -7.75 -15.47 -1.18
CA ILE A 108 -7.64 -15.90 -2.59
C ILE A 108 -8.82 -16.80 -2.94
N MET A 109 -9.40 -16.58 -4.11
CA MET A 109 -10.38 -17.48 -4.72
C MET A 109 -9.65 -18.54 -5.54
N ASP A 110 -9.90 -19.81 -5.24
CA ASP A 110 -9.35 -20.94 -5.98
C ASP A 110 -10.28 -21.30 -7.15
N TRP A 111 -9.93 -20.79 -8.33
CA TRP A 111 -10.68 -21.02 -9.57
C TRP A 111 -10.51 -22.43 -10.14
N THR A 112 -9.62 -23.27 -9.59
CA THR A 112 -9.41 -24.64 -10.08
C THR A 112 -10.48 -25.62 -9.60
N LYS A 113 -11.37 -25.18 -8.71
CA LYS A 113 -12.43 -25.99 -8.09
C LYS A 113 -13.81 -25.83 -8.76
N ILE A 114 -13.83 -25.22 -9.95
CA ILE A 114 -15.02 -25.06 -10.81
C ILE A 114 -14.93 -26.02 -11.99
#